data_AF-A0A8H3GY33-F1
#
_entry.id   AF-A0A8H3GY33-F1
#
_cell.length_a   1.000
_cell.length_b   1.000
_cell.length_c   1.000
_cell.angle_alpha   90.00
_cell.angle_beta   90.00
_cell.angle_gamma   90.00
#
_symmetry.space_group_name_H-M   'P 1'
#
loop_
_entity.id
_entity.type
_entity.pdbx_description
1 polymer ?
#
loop_
_entity_poly.entity_id
_entity_poly.type
_entity_poly.pdbx_seq_one_letter_code
_entity_poly.pdbx_strand_id
1 'polypeptide(L)'
;MPFVASEERKEDHVHVLLVATGSVATIKVPLIVQKLLTYERVKVEVVATDAALNFIRTDQIQAAGSRVWTDSGDWSTWKEVGDPILHIELRRWADVVLVAPCSANTLAKIASGLCDNLATCILRALAPSTPTFVFPAMNTHMYEHPLTAQHLAIVKDVIGYTVIGPIGKALACGDIGMGAMTEWSDIVQLVVSRWSLIPKELASESLTTFAPAIVVEPPPTQTQMQNNLSAGIPPLEEIARDYPPMFTWDQVKDQVDSGDLAALKRHPALQQRYDKWIQQVKIVHGSVVNYLVNIRLGWGPTASRPASPGSHTEPTYADDVSALDPPETASVRPLTPSANNGKKWFTADIAEPLVKILPNDWPYSVPPEICHYVVWSRLPITHPGIVPAQIWDRIVQDGLWGFSGSTYKPKGSGDESIDQLVRQAGAQVRTYVENKWPAEEYEVAWFVNPPRLQSIPGLAHLHVFARKKSD
;
A
#
# COMPACT_ATOMS: atom_id res chain seq x y z
N MET A 1 -1.89 -22.14 -34.01
CA MET A 1 -0.53 -22.63 -33.73
C MET A 1 -0.40 -22.79 -32.23
N PRO A 2 0.36 -23.80 -31.75
CA PRO A 2 0.62 -23.94 -30.33
C PRO A 2 1.32 -22.68 -29.79
N PHE A 3 1.03 -22.30 -28.55
CA PHE A 3 1.73 -21.19 -27.90
C PHE A 3 3.07 -21.72 -27.37
N VAL A 4 4.16 -21.19 -27.90
CA VAL A 4 5.53 -21.56 -27.49
C VAL A 4 6.24 -20.33 -26.97
N ALA A 5 6.71 -20.39 -25.72
CA ALA A 5 7.25 -19.24 -25.01
C ALA A 5 8.46 -18.64 -25.72
N SER A 6 9.35 -19.48 -26.27
CA SER A 6 10.56 -19.03 -26.99
C SER A 6 10.25 -18.27 -28.28
N GLU A 7 9.09 -18.51 -28.88
CA GLU A 7 8.65 -17.82 -30.12
C GLU A 7 7.84 -16.56 -29.81
N GLU A 8 7.10 -16.58 -28.70
CA GLU A 8 6.19 -15.51 -28.31
C GLU A 8 6.84 -14.43 -27.44
N ARG A 9 7.96 -14.74 -26.77
CA ARG A 9 8.72 -13.76 -25.98
C ARG A 9 9.48 -12.77 -26.87
N LYS A 10 9.55 -11.52 -26.43
CA LYS A 10 10.40 -10.47 -27.01
C LYS A 10 11.37 -9.98 -25.94
N GLU A 11 12.68 -10.01 -26.21
CA GLU A 11 13.74 -9.78 -25.22
C GLU A 11 13.60 -8.47 -24.44
N ASP A 12 13.21 -7.38 -25.11
CA ASP A 12 13.02 -6.07 -24.48
C ASP A 12 11.64 -5.84 -23.86
N HIS A 13 10.75 -6.84 -23.84
CA HIS A 13 9.38 -6.67 -23.35
C HIS A 13 9.17 -7.30 -21.98
N VAL A 14 8.33 -6.65 -21.18
CA VAL A 14 7.75 -7.21 -19.96
C VAL A 14 6.52 -8.03 -20.35
N HIS A 15 6.55 -9.31 -20.02
CA HIS A 15 5.47 -10.26 -20.29
C HIS A 15 4.60 -10.43 -19.05
N VAL A 16 3.42 -9.80 -19.07
CA VAL A 16 2.46 -9.82 -17.98
C VAL A 16 1.44 -10.92 -18.23
N LEU A 17 1.39 -11.93 -17.35
CA LEU A 17 0.35 -12.95 -17.38
C LEU A 17 -0.75 -12.60 -16.36
N LEU A 18 -1.93 -12.27 -16.86
CA LEU A 18 -3.08 -11.88 -16.04
C LEU A 18 -4.05 -13.05 -15.89
N VAL A 19 -4.14 -13.59 -14.68
CA VAL A 19 -5.06 -14.66 -14.30
C VAL A 19 -6.35 -14.06 -13.73
N ALA A 20 -7.46 -14.26 -14.43
CA ALA A 20 -8.80 -13.83 -14.03
C ALA A 20 -9.61 -15.02 -13.50
N THR A 21 -10.23 -14.84 -12.32
CA THR A 21 -10.99 -15.90 -11.63
C THR A 21 -12.46 -15.51 -11.43
N GLY A 22 -13.28 -16.42 -10.87
CA GLY A 22 -14.71 -16.23 -10.68
C GLY A 22 -15.07 -15.18 -9.61
N SER A 23 -15.05 -13.90 -9.97
CA SER A 23 -15.49 -12.77 -9.16
C SER A 23 -16.13 -11.70 -10.05
N VAL A 24 -17.09 -10.93 -9.53
CA VAL A 24 -17.73 -9.83 -10.27
C VAL A 24 -16.70 -8.79 -10.72
N ALA A 25 -15.60 -8.62 -9.96
CA ALA A 25 -14.51 -7.72 -10.33
C ALA A 25 -13.83 -8.05 -11.68
N THR A 26 -14.06 -9.24 -12.23
CA THR A 26 -13.55 -9.67 -13.54
C THR A 26 -14.02 -8.76 -14.69
N ILE A 27 -15.12 -8.03 -14.53
CA ILE A 27 -15.54 -6.99 -15.49
C ILE A 27 -14.48 -5.89 -15.72
N LYS A 28 -13.51 -5.75 -14.80
CA LYS A 28 -12.42 -4.76 -14.86
C LYS A 28 -11.16 -5.28 -15.56
N VAL A 29 -11.07 -6.58 -15.86
CA VAL A 29 -9.91 -7.19 -16.53
C VAL A 29 -9.59 -6.51 -17.87
N PRO A 30 -10.57 -6.21 -18.76
CA PRO A 30 -10.28 -5.49 -19.99
C PRO A 30 -9.62 -4.12 -19.78
N LEU A 31 -9.95 -3.41 -18.69
CA LEU A 31 -9.36 -2.11 -18.37
C LEU A 31 -7.87 -2.24 -18.01
N ILE A 32 -7.51 -3.28 -17.25
CA ILE A 32 -6.12 -3.59 -16.89
C ILE A 32 -5.32 -3.87 -18.17
N VAL A 33 -5.83 -4.76 -19.03
CA VAL A 33 -5.18 -5.12 -20.30
C VAL A 33 -4.98 -3.91 -21.19
N GLN A 34 -6.08 -3.18 -21.49
CA GLN A 34 -6.04 -2.01 -22.36
C GLN A 34 -5.03 -0.98 -21.86
N LYS A 35 -5.03 -0.69 -20.55
CA LYS A 35 -4.12 0.32 -20.00
C LYS A 35 -2.66 -0.15 -20.02
N LEU A 36 -2.36 -1.40 -19.68
CA LEU A 36 -1.00 -1.94 -19.77
C LEU A 36 -0.45 -1.86 -21.21
N LEU A 37 -1.29 -2.15 -22.20
CA LEU A 37 -0.89 -2.09 -23.60
C LEU A 37 -0.71 -0.65 -24.14
N THR A 38 -1.07 0.39 -23.39
CA THR A 38 -0.69 1.79 -23.70
C THR A 38 0.77 2.11 -23.37
N TYR A 39 1.47 1.24 -22.64
CA TYR A 39 2.89 1.39 -22.35
C TYR A 39 3.75 0.67 -23.38
N GLU A 40 4.94 1.20 -23.63
CA GLU A 40 5.92 0.55 -24.49
C GLU A 40 6.42 -0.75 -23.88
N ARG A 41 6.85 -1.67 -24.75
CA ARG A 41 7.54 -2.89 -24.31
C ARG A 41 6.73 -3.73 -23.31
N VAL A 42 5.40 -3.70 -23.39
CA VAL A 42 4.53 -4.59 -22.60
C VAL A 42 3.81 -5.55 -23.53
N LYS A 43 3.81 -6.82 -23.17
CA LYS A 43 2.86 -7.81 -23.69
C LYS A 43 2.00 -8.34 -22.56
N VAL A 44 0.73 -8.59 -22.86
CA VAL A 44 -0.22 -9.14 -21.89
C VAL A 44 -0.89 -10.37 -22.47
N GLU A 45 -0.88 -11.46 -21.70
CA GLU A 45 -1.67 -12.67 -21.97
C GLU A 45 -2.64 -12.87 -20.82
N VAL A 46 -3.87 -13.30 -21.11
CA VAL A 46 -4.91 -13.47 -20.09
C VAL A 46 -5.28 -14.94 -19.97
N VAL A 47 -5.33 -15.45 -18.74
CA VAL A 47 -5.87 -16.79 -18.43
C VAL A 47 -7.16 -16.60 -17.66
N ALA A 48 -8.26 -17.16 -18.14
CA ALA A 48 -9.56 -17.07 -17.48
C ALA A 48 -10.03 -18.46 -17.05
N THR A 49 -10.35 -18.62 -15.77
CA THR A 49 -11.07 -19.81 -15.29
C THR A 49 -12.48 -19.84 -15.88
N ASP A 50 -13.12 -21.01 -16.00
CA ASP A 50 -14.50 -21.12 -16.47
C ASP A 50 -15.47 -20.21 -15.71
N ALA A 51 -15.30 -20.08 -14.39
CA ALA A 51 -16.12 -19.18 -13.57
C ALA A 51 -15.95 -17.70 -13.93
N ALA A 52 -14.76 -17.29 -14.38
CA ALA A 52 -14.47 -15.93 -14.83
C ALA A 52 -15.16 -15.59 -16.16
N LEU A 53 -15.40 -16.59 -17.01
CA LEU A 53 -16.04 -16.42 -18.32
C LEU A 53 -17.47 -15.88 -18.23
N ASN A 54 -18.13 -16.02 -17.07
CA ASN A 54 -19.45 -15.44 -16.82
C ASN A 54 -19.43 -13.89 -16.74
N PHE A 55 -18.27 -13.28 -16.50
CA PHE A 55 -18.12 -11.85 -16.27
C PHE A 55 -17.18 -11.16 -17.25
N ILE A 56 -16.19 -11.89 -17.77
CA ILE A 56 -15.13 -11.33 -18.60
C ILE A 56 -15.66 -10.96 -20.00
N ARG A 57 -15.17 -9.84 -20.53
CA ARG A 57 -15.44 -9.39 -21.90
C ARG A 57 -14.26 -9.73 -22.78
N THR A 58 -14.21 -10.98 -23.26
CA THR A 58 -13.11 -11.50 -24.08
C THR A 58 -12.93 -10.71 -25.38
N ASP A 59 -14.04 -10.24 -25.97
CA ASP A 59 -14.08 -9.39 -27.15
C ASP A 59 -13.24 -8.12 -26.98
N GLN A 60 -13.31 -7.48 -25.81
CA GLN A 60 -12.55 -6.26 -25.51
C GLN A 60 -11.06 -6.50 -25.29
N ILE A 61 -10.70 -7.68 -24.78
CA ILE A 61 -9.31 -8.09 -24.56
C ILE A 61 -8.64 -8.41 -25.90
N GLN A 62 -9.35 -9.14 -26.76
CA GLN A 62 -8.89 -9.48 -28.12
C GLN A 62 -8.75 -8.23 -28.98
N ALA A 63 -9.72 -7.30 -28.92
CA ALA A 63 -9.64 -6.03 -29.63
C ALA A 63 -8.46 -5.16 -29.18
N ALA A 64 -8.02 -5.28 -27.92
CA ALA A 64 -6.83 -4.60 -27.42
C ALA A 64 -5.51 -5.25 -27.90
N GLY A 65 -5.56 -6.46 -28.45
CA GLY A 65 -4.39 -7.20 -28.96
C GLY A 65 -3.85 -8.29 -28.04
N SER A 66 -4.60 -8.71 -27.01
CA SER A 66 -4.23 -9.80 -26.10
C SER A 66 -5.11 -11.05 -26.31
N ARG A 67 -4.56 -12.24 -26.06
CA ARG A 67 -5.35 -13.48 -26.10
C ARG A 67 -5.92 -13.83 -24.73
N VAL A 68 -6.99 -14.60 -24.75
CA VAL A 68 -7.62 -15.19 -23.55
C VAL A 68 -7.53 -16.71 -23.66
N TRP A 69 -6.84 -17.32 -22.71
CA TRP A 69 -6.64 -18.76 -22.59
C TRP A 69 -7.59 -19.33 -21.53
N THR A 70 -8.15 -20.51 -21.82
CA THR A 70 -9.14 -21.20 -20.98
C THR A 70 -8.73 -22.66 -20.79
N ASP A 71 -9.41 -23.38 -19.90
CA ASP A 71 -9.11 -24.78 -19.59
C ASP A 71 -9.18 -25.69 -20.83
N SER A 72 -10.10 -25.41 -21.75
CA SER A 72 -10.20 -26.07 -23.05
C SER A 72 -8.97 -25.86 -23.95
N GLY A 73 -8.24 -24.77 -23.76
CA GLY A 73 -7.03 -24.45 -24.51
C GLY A 73 -5.84 -25.34 -24.14
N ASP A 74 -5.72 -25.75 -22.88
CA ASP A 74 -4.54 -26.48 -22.35
C ASP A 74 -4.33 -27.82 -23.08
N TRP A 75 -5.41 -28.55 -23.33
CA TRP A 75 -5.38 -29.86 -23.97
C TRP A 75 -5.58 -29.83 -25.49
N SER A 76 -6.02 -28.70 -26.05
CA SER A 76 -6.30 -28.59 -27.49
C SER A 76 -5.06 -28.72 -28.38
N THR A 77 -3.87 -28.51 -27.80
CA THR A 77 -2.58 -28.49 -28.51
C THR A 77 -1.70 -29.69 -28.24
N TRP A 78 -1.98 -30.46 -27.18
CA TRP A 78 -1.20 -31.65 -26.80
C TRP A 78 -1.80 -32.91 -27.42
N LYS A 79 -1.03 -33.60 -28.26
CA LYS A 79 -1.43 -34.85 -28.93
C LYS A 79 -0.46 -35.99 -28.63
N GLU A 80 0.83 -35.69 -28.51
CA GLU A 80 1.87 -36.66 -28.23
C GLU A 80 2.96 -36.13 -27.28
N VAL A 81 3.78 -37.05 -26.77
CA VAL A 81 4.91 -36.71 -25.89
C VAL A 81 5.93 -35.89 -26.68
N GLY A 82 6.17 -34.66 -26.24
CA GLY A 82 7.04 -33.70 -26.93
C GLY A 82 6.33 -32.43 -27.35
N ASP A 83 4.99 -32.45 -27.45
CA ASP A 83 4.21 -31.26 -27.75
C ASP A 83 4.30 -30.21 -26.61
N PRO A 84 4.29 -28.91 -26.95
CA PRO A 84 4.28 -27.84 -25.97
C PRO A 84 3.01 -27.92 -25.10
N ILE A 85 3.21 -27.89 -23.78
CA ILE A 85 2.11 -27.92 -22.80
C ILE A 85 1.79 -26.48 -22.41
N LEU A 86 0.57 -26.02 -22.66
CA LEU A 86 0.23 -24.60 -22.58
C LEU A 86 0.52 -23.99 -21.20
N HIS A 87 0.14 -24.63 -20.09
CA HIS A 87 0.46 -24.09 -18.75
C HIS A 87 1.96 -24.00 -18.47
N ILE A 88 2.77 -24.90 -19.06
CA ILE A 88 4.24 -24.87 -18.96
C ILE A 88 4.82 -23.73 -19.80
N GLU A 89 4.27 -23.50 -20.99
CA GLU A 89 4.72 -22.42 -21.87
C GLU A 89 4.30 -21.05 -21.33
N LEU A 90 3.09 -20.89 -20.80
CA LEU A 90 2.65 -19.64 -20.18
C LEU A 90 3.50 -19.27 -18.94
N ARG A 91 3.88 -20.25 -18.09
CA ARG A 91 4.79 -19.95 -16.97
C ARG A 91 6.20 -19.55 -17.42
N ARG A 92 6.69 -20.09 -18.55
CA ARG A 92 8.00 -19.75 -19.13
C ARG A 92 7.95 -18.38 -19.80
N TRP A 93 6.80 -18.03 -20.34
CA TRP A 93 6.55 -16.77 -21.00
C TRP A 93 6.41 -15.61 -20.02
N ALA A 94 5.87 -15.82 -18.81
CA ALA A 94 5.59 -14.75 -17.86
C ALA A 94 6.83 -14.23 -17.13
N ASP A 95 7.04 -12.90 -17.17
CA ASP A 95 7.96 -12.19 -16.27
C ASP A 95 7.28 -11.78 -14.97
N VAL A 96 5.95 -11.66 -14.98
CA VAL A 96 5.11 -11.37 -13.83
C VAL A 96 3.74 -12.00 -13.98
N VAL A 97 3.21 -12.51 -12.88
CA VAL A 97 1.85 -13.06 -12.81
C VAL A 97 0.97 -12.21 -11.91
N LEU A 98 -0.20 -11.82 -12.41
CA LEU A 98 -1.22 -11.10 -11.66
C LEU A 98 -2.45 -11.99 -11.53
N VAL A 99 -2.85 -12.36 -10.31
CA VAL A 99 -4.13 -13.04 -10.06
C VAL A 99 -5.16 -11.97 -9.67
N ALA A 100 -5.80 -11.37 -10.67
CA ALA A 100 -6.67 -10.21 -10.53
C ALA A 100 -7.94 -10.33 -11.41
N PRO A 101 -9.11 -10.57 -10.82
CA PRO A 101 -9.35 -10.85 -9.40
C PRO A 101 -8.95 -12.27 -8.98
N CYS A 102 -8.64 -12.45 -7.68
CA CYS A 102 -8.55 -13.75 -7.02
C CYS A 102 -9.82 -14.03 -6.17
N SER A 103 -10.64 -14.97 -6.62
CA SER A 103 -11.83 -15.43 -5.90
C SER A 103 -11.43 -16.28 -4.69
N ALA A 104 -12.31 -16.38 -3.68
CA ALA A 104 -12.08 -17.25 -2.52
C ALA A 104 -11.83 -18.72 -2.92
N ASN A 105 -12.51 -19.19 -3.97
CA ASN A 105 -12.35 -20.55 -4.48
C ASN A 105 -10.94 -20.79 -5.04
N THR A 106 -10.48 -19.92 -5.94
CA THR A 106 -9.11 -20.04 -6.47
C THR A 106 -8.07 -19.83 -5.37
N LEU A 107 -8.30 -18.91 -4.43
CA LEU A 107 -7.43 -18.71 -3.27
C LEU A 107 -7.30 -20.00 -2.44
N ALA A 108 -8.41 -20.68 -2.16
CA ALA A 108 -8.42 -21.96 -1.45
C ALA A 108 -7.68 -23.06 -2.22
N LYS A 109 -7.87 -23.13 -3.55
CA LYS A 109 -7.15 -24.07 -4.42
C LYS A 109 -5.64 -23.84 -4.38
N ILE A 110 -5.19 -22.59 -4.50
CA ILE A 110 -3.77 -22.23 -4.41
C ILE A 110 -3.22 -22.65 -3.03
N ALA A 111 -3.89 -22.27 -1.95
CA ALA A 111 -3.45 -22.58 -0.59
C ALA A 111 -3.39 -24.10 -0.30
N SER A 112 -4.30 -24.88 -0.90
CA SER A 112 -4.35 -26.34 -0.76
C SER A 112 -3.46 -27.08 -1.76
N GLY A 113 -2.81 -26.37 -2.69
CA GLY A 113 -1.97 -26.96 -3.72
C GLY A 113 -2.72 -27.71 -4.83
N LEU A 114 -4.02 -27.45 -5.01
CA LEU A 114 -4.80 -28.00 -6.11
C LEU A 114 -4.38 -27.37 -7.44
N CYS A 115 -4.25 -28.19 -8.48
CA CYS A 115 -3.90 -27.81 -9.84
C CYS A 115 -4.79 -28.56 -10.85
N ASP A 116 -6.08 -28.21 -10.84
CA ASP A 116 -7.14 -28.92 -11.56
C ASP A 116 -7.68 -28.14 -12.78
N ASN A 117 -7.13 -26.97 -13.07
CA ASN A 117 -7.47 -26.14 -14.20
C ASN A 117 -6.25 -25.35 -14.70
N LEU A 118 -6.32 -24.74 -15.88
CA LEU A 118 -5.18 -24.06 -16.52
C LEU A 118 -4.55 -23.04 -15.58
N ALA A 119 -5.37 -22.21 -14.92
CA ALA A 119 -4.91 -21.17 -14.02
C ALA A 119 -4.11 -21.74 -12.83
N THR A 120 -4.63 -22.77 -12.17
CA THR A 120 -3.97 -23.38 -11.00
C THR A 120 -2.79 -24.27 -11.39
N CYS A 121 -2.81 -24.92 -12.55
CA CYS A 121 -1.66 -25.63 -13.12
C CYS A 121 -0.48 -24.68 -13.38
N ILE A 122 -0.73 -23.51 -13.99
CA ILE A 122 0.29 -22.47 -14.19
C ILE A 122 0.88 -22.07 -12.83
N LEU A 123 0.01 -21.65 -11.89
CA LEU A 123 0.44 -21.16 -10.57
C LEU A 123 1.23 -22.21 -9.79
N ARG A 124 0.85 -23.49 -9.88
CA ARG A 124 1.55 -24.58 -9.20
C ARG A 124 2.92 -24.87 -9.81
N ALA A 125 3.10 -24.55 -11.09
CA ALA A 125 4.32 -24.79 -11.83
C ALA A 125 5.25 -23.57 -11.89
N LEU A 126 4.88 -22.40 -11.35
CA LEU A 126 5.74 -21.20 -11.39
C LEU A 126 7.06 -21.42 -10.66
N ALA A 127 8.11 -20.78 -11.18
CA ALA A 127 9.37 -20.69 -10.45
C ALA A 127 9.19 -19.72 -9.26
N PRO A 128 9.78 -20.01 -8.08
CA PRO A 128 9.73 -19.09 -6.93
C PRO A 128 10.25 -17.68 -7.23
N SER A 129 11.10 -17.54 -8.25
CA SER A 129 11.66 -16.27 -8.70
C SER A 129 10.70 -15.41 -9.52
N THR A 130 9.60 -15.97 -10.06
CA THR A 130 8.64 -15.22 -10.87
C THR A 130 7.72 -14.41 -9.96
N PRO A 131 7.79 -13.06 -9.96
CA PRO A 131 6.96 -12.22 -9.12
C PRO A 131 5.47 -12.49 -9.37
N THR A 132 4.75 -12.85 -8.31
CA THR A 132 3.33 -13.19 -8.38
C THR A 132 2.54 -12.36 -7.38
N PHE A 133 1.54 -11.65 -7.89
CA PHE A 133 0.67 -10.77 -7.10
C PHE A 133 -0.75 -11.31 -7.08
N VAL A 134 -1.35 -11.35 -5.89
CA VAL A 134 -2.71 -11.85 -5.68
C VAL A 134 -3.59 -10.72 -5.18
N PHE A 135 -4.72 -10.49 -5.86
CA PHE A 135 -5.67 -9.42 -5.54
C PHE A 135 -7.02 -10.04 -5.17
N PRO A 136 -7.25 -10.39 -3.89
CA PRO A 136 -8.49 -11.00 -3.44
C PRO A 136 -9.70 -10.11 -3.76
N ALA A 137 -10.76 -10.72 -4.29
CA ALA A 137 -12.00 -10.02 -4.58
C ALA A 137 -13.21 -10.93 -4.37
N MET A 138 -13.95 -10.70 -3.30
CA MET A 138 -15.07 -11.53 -2.86
C MET A 138 -16.02 -10.71 -1.98
N ASN A 139 -17.20 -11.25 -1.68
CA ASN A 139 -18.11 -10.61 -0.72
C ASN A 139 -17.43 -10.45 0.66
N THR A 140 -17.80 -9.43 1.42
CA THR A 140 -17.24 -9.13 2.76
C THR A 140 -17.22 -10.33 3.68
N HIS A 141 -18.33 -11.07 3.81
CA HIS A 141 -18.40 -12.23 4.70
C HIS A 141 -17.53 -13.40 4.20
N MET A 142 -17.33 -13.52 2.89
CA MET A 142 -16.36 -14.48 2.36
C MET A 142 -14.92 -14.07 2.73
N TYR A 143 -14.62 -12.76 2.71
CA TYR A 143 -13.31 -12.25 3.06
C TYR A 143 -13.01 -12.38 4.56
N GLU A 144 -14.01 -12.09 5.41
CA GLU A 144 -13.96 -12.22 6.87
C GLU A 144 -13.98 -13.68 7.35
N HIS A 145 -14.32 -14.62 6.46
CA HIS A 145 -14.35 -16.04 6.81
C HIS A 145 -12.96 -16.50 7.30
N PRO A 146 -12.87 -17.24 8.43
CA PRO A 146 -11.58 -17.63 9.01
C PRO A 146 -10.66 -18.40 8.05
N LEU A 147 -11.22 -19.22 7.17
CA LEU A 147 -10.45 -19.94 6.15
C LEU A 147 -9.79 -18.99 5.14
N THR A 148 -10.40 -17.84 4.83
CA THR A 148 -9.79 -16.85 3.94
C THR A 148 -8.52 -16.30 4.57
N ALA A 149 -8.55 -15.93 5.85
CA ALA A 149 -7.36 -15.49 6.57
C ALA A 149 -6.24 -16.56 6.58
N GLN A 150 -6.60 -17.83 6.81
CA GLN A 150 -5.63 -18.94 6.76
C GLN A 150 -5.05 -19.15 5.35
N HIS A 151 -5.89 -19.14 4.31
CA HIS A 151 -5.43 -19.29 2.94
C HIS A 151 -4.53 -18.12 2.51
N LEU A 152 -4.87 -16.89 2.88
CA LEU A 152 -4.03 -15.72 2.63
C LEU A 152 -2.67 -15.85 3.31
N ALA A 153 -2.64 -16.33 4.56
CA ALA A 153 -1.39 -16.59 5.27
C ALA A 153 -0.54 -17.66 4.56
N ILE A 154 -1.13 -18.77 4.10
CA ILE A 154 -0.40 -19.79 3.33
C ILE A 154 0.16 -19.22 2.03
N VAL A 155 -0.68 -18.52 1.26
CA VAL A 155 -0.28 -17.93 -0.02
C VAL A 155 0.86 -16.92 0.16
N LYS A 156 0.83 -16.14 1.24
CA LYS A 156 1.86 -15.15 1.55
C LYS A 156 3.12 -15.78 2.15
N ASP A 157 2.98 -16.53 3.23
CA ASP A 157 4.08 -16.90 4.11
C ASP A 157 4.73 -18.23 3.71
N VAL A 158 3.97 -19.15 3.09
CA VAL A 158 4.49 -20.45 2.64
C VAL A 158 4.86 -20.41 1.17
N ILE A 159 3.96 -19.90 0.32
CA ILE A 159 4.20 -19.87 -1.14
C ILE A 159 5.07 -18.67 -1.53
N GLY A 160 5.00 -17.55 -0.79
CA GLY A 160 5.79 -16.35 -1.06
C GLY A 160 5.16 -15.38 -2.06
N TYR A 161 3.86 -15.50 -2.35
CA TYR A 161 3.18 -14.57 -3.24
C TYR A 161 2.87 -13.25 -2.52
N THR A 162 2.89 -12.15 -3.29
CA THR A 162 2.54 -10.84 -2.74
C THR A 162 1.03 -10.66 -2.77
N VAL A 163 0.40 -10.70 -1.61
CA VAL A 163 -1.04 -10.44 -1.45
C VAL A 163 -1.27 -8.93 -1.28
N ILE A 164 -2.07 -8.34 -2.16
CA ILE A 164 -2.56 -6.96 -2.03
C ILE A 164 -4.06 -7.04 -1.74
N GLY A 165 -4.43 -6.62 -0.53
CA GLY A 165 -5.77 -6.82 0.01
C GLY A 165 -6.87 -6.04 -0.73
N PRO A 166 -8.13 -6.45 -0.54
CA PRO A 166 -9.28 -5.75 -1.07
C PRO A 166 -9.47 -4.37 -0.42
N ILE A 167 -10.25 -3.52 -1.07
CA ILE A 167 -10.68 -2.21 -0.56
C ILE A 167 -12.13 -2.29 -0.05
N GLY A 168 -12.49 -1.37 0.85
CA GLY A 168 -13.87 -1.18 1.27
C GLY A 168 -14.66 -0.36 0.24
N LYS A 169 -15.72 -0.93 -0.33
CA LYS A 169 -16.67 -0.25 -1.22
C LYS A 169 -18.08 -0.82 -1.01
N ALA A 170 -19.11 -0.11 -1.47
CA ALA A 170 -20.43 -0.72 -1.66
C ALA A 170 -20.31 -1.87 -2.67
N LEU A 171 -20.61 -3.08 -2.23
CA LEU A 171 -20.47 -4.30 -3.03
C LEU A 171 -21.71 -4.53 -3.90
N ALA A 172 -21.57 -5.36 -4.92
CA ALA A 172 -22.67 -5.70 -5.84
C ALA A 172 -23.87 -6.37 -5.14
N CYS A 173 -23.70 -6.88 -3.92
CA CYS A 173 -24.76 -7.43 -3.08
C CYS A 173 -25.51 -6.39 -2.23
N GLY A 174 -25.04 -5.13 -2.20
CA GLY A 174 -25.65 -4.04 -1.41
C GLY A 174 -24.94 -3.72 -0.08
N ASP A 175 -24.02 -4.56 0.38
CA ASP A 175 -23.29 -4.36 1.64
C ASP A 175 -22.10 -3.40 1.46
N ILE A 176 -21.84 -2.56 2.47
CA ILE A 176 -20.60 -1.79 2.58
C ILE A 176 -19.62 -2.62 3.40
N GLY A 177 -18.54 -3.11 2.80
CA GLY A 177 -17.53 -3.87 3.54
C GLY A 177 -16.26 -4.18 2.75
N MET A 178 -15.31 -4.81 3.44
CA MET A 178 -13.99 -5.15 2.89
C MET A 178 -14.10 -6.39 1.99
N GLY A 179 -13.83 -6.23 0.69
CA GLY A 179 -13.93 -7.36 -0.23
C GLY A 179 -13.85 -7.00 -1.71
N ALA A 180 -14.02 -5.72 -2.05
CA ALA A 180 -13.83 -5.26 -3.42
C ALA A 180 -12.36 -5.37 -3.83
N MET A 181 -12.10 -5.81 -5.06
CA MET A 181 -10.73 -5.86 -5.60
C MET A 181 -10.05 -4.49 -5.48
N THR A 182 -8.74 -4.48 -5.23
CA THR A 182 -7.89 -3.30 -5.44
C THR A 182 -8.21 -2.63 -6.77
N GLU A 183 -8.21 -1.30 -6.81
CA GLU A 183 -8.62 -0.58 -8.02
C GLU A 183 -7.73 -0.99 -9.20
N TRP A 184 -8.33 -1.25 -10.35
CA TRP A 184 -7.62 -1.76 -11.53
C TRP A 184 -6.49 -0.81 -11.97
N SER A 185 -6.63 0.50 -11.74
CA SER A 185 -5.59 1.49 -12.00
C SER A 185 -4.36 1.28 -11.12
N ASP A 186 -4.56 0.92 -9.85
CA ASP A 186 -3.46 0.69 -8.90
C ASP A 186 -2.71 -0.61 -9.24
N ILE A 187 -3.43 -1.63 -9.72
CA ILE A 187 -2.84 -2.87 -10.26
C ILE A 187 -1.93 -2.57 -11.45
N VAL A 188 -2.38 -1.73 -12.38
CA VAL A 188 -1.57 -1.30 -13.52
C VAL A 188 -0.35 -0.50 -13.03
N GLN A 189 -0.54 0.44 -12.11
CA GLN A 189 0.56 1.25 -11.59
C GLN A 189 1.62 0.46 -10.85
N LEU A 190 1.24 -0.63 -10.18
CA LEU A 190 2.18 -1.57 -9.57
C LEU A 190 3.14 -2.14 -10.62
N VAL A 191 2.63 -2.59 -11.77
CA VAL A 191 3.45 -3.13 -12.87
C VAL A 191 4.29 -2.03 -13.51
N VAL A 192 3.68 -0.89 -13.83
CA VAL A 192 4.37 0.26 -14.43
C VAL A 192 5.54 0.72 -13.58
N SER A 193 5.33 0.85 -12.27
CA SER A 193 6.37 1.30 -11.35
C SER A 193 7.48 0.26 -11.20
N ARG A 194 7.12 -1.02 -11.10
CA ARG A 194 8.10 -2.10 -10.87
C ARG A 194 9.03 -2.34 -12.06
N TRP A 195 8.54 -2.12 -13.28
CA TRP A 195 9.33 -2.29 -14.50
C TRP A 195 9.67 -0.96 -15.21
N SER A 196 9.42 0.18 -14.56
CA SER A 196 9.70 1.53 -15.10
C SER A 196 9.15 1.74 -16.52
N LEU A 197 7.90 1.34 -16.74
CA LEU A 197 7.28 1.34 -18.06
C LEU A 197 6.96 2.77 -18.54
N ILE A 198 7.24 3.06 -19.81
CA ILE A 198 7.05 4.38 -20.41
C ILE A 198 5.76 4.38 -21.26
N PRO A 199 4.87 5.38 -21.11
CA PRO A 199 3.71 5.52 -21.98
C PRO A 199 4.11 5.71 -23.46
N LYS A 200 3.42 5.05 -24.39
CA LYS A 200 3.66 5.18 -25.84
C LYS A 200 3.50 6.62 -26.35
N GLU A 201 2.59 7.39 -25.75
CA GLU A 201 2.35 8.79 -26.10
C GLU A 201 3.60 9.66 -25.87
N LEU A 202 4.27 9.50 -24.73
CA LEU A 202 5.50 10.24 -24.38
C LEU A 202 6.71 9.78 -25.21
N ALA A 203 6.74 8.51 -25.61
CA ALA A 203 7.78 8.02 -26.51
C ALA A 203 7.63 8.59 -27.94
N SER A 204 6.40 8.86 -28.39
CA SER A 204 6.14 9.42 -29.71
C SER A 204 6.50 10.91 -29.85
N GLU A 205 6.39 11.71 -28.78
CA GLU A 205 6.80 13.12 -28.78
C GLU A 205 8.32 13.31 -28.87
N SER A 206 9.10 12.27 -28.54
CA SER A 206 10.57 12.30 -28.60
C SER A 206 11.13 12.23 -30.03
N LEU A 207 10.29 12.00 -31.06
CA LEU A 207 10.72 11.74 -32.45
C LEU A 207 10.23 12.77 -33.48
N THR A 208 9.48 13.79 -33.08
CA THR A 208 8.94 14.80 -34.01
C THR A 208 9.14 16.22 -33.49
N THR A 209 10.26 16.85 -33.83
CA THR A 209 10.34 18.28 -34.23
C THR A 209 11.76 18.63 -34.69
N PHE A 210 11.95 18.72 -36.02
CA PHE A 210 13.03 19.48 -36.66
C PHE A 210 12.39 20.69 -37.37
N ALA A 211 12.63 21.91 -36.89
CA ALA A 211 12.54 23.20 -37.63
C ALA A 211 13.13 24.35 -36.77
N PRO A 212 13.63 25.46 -37.38
CA PRO A 212 14.94 26.00 -37.02
C PRO A 212 14.98 27.22 -36.07
N ALA A 213 16.14 27.32 -35.41
CA ALA A 213 16.85 28.52 -34.94
C ALA A 213 16.02 29.65 -34.30
N ILE A 214 15.76 29.51 -33.00
CA ILE A 214 15.80 30.64 -32.06
C ILE A 214 17.00 30.39 -31.16
N VAL A 215 17.92 31.35 -31.12
CA VAL A 215 19.09 31.35 -30.26
C VAL A 215 18.60 31.35 -28.82
N VAL A 216 18.57 30.16 -28.21
CA VAL A 216 18.51 29.98 -26.77
C VAL A 216 19.80 29.27 -26.40
N GLU A 217 20.47 29.84 -25.41
CA GLU A 217 21.78 29.42 -24.90
C GLU A 217 21.89 27.90 -24.72
N PRO A 218 23.07 27.32 -24.94
CA PRO A 218 23.23 25.87 -24.99
C PRO A 218 22.74 25.24 -23.68
N PRO A 219 21.95 24.14 -23.74
CA PRO A 219 21.63 23.39 -22.54
C PRO A 219 22.93 22.85 -21.93
N PRO A 220 23.04 22.83 -20.58
CA PRO A 220 24.25 22.35 -19.93
C PRO A 220 24.51 20.90 -20.32
N THR A 221 25.79 20.61 -20.50
CA THR A 221 26.38 19.33 -20.87
C THR A 221 25.91 18.22 -19.94
N GLN A 222 25.84 16.97 -20.44
CA GLN A 222 25.45 15.74 -19.73
C GLN A 222 26.40 15.35 -18.57
N THR A 223 26.56 16.25 -17.60
CA THR A 223 27.32 16.08 -16.37
C THR A 223 26.67 16.84 -15.21
N GLN A 224 25.36 17.09 -15.28
CA GLN A 224 24.54 17.56 -14.15
C GLN A 224 23.08 17.07 -14.29
N MET A 225 22.86 15.76 -14.20
CA MET A 225 21.63 15.28 -13.54
C MET A 225 22.02 14.94 -12.11
N GLN A 226 22.13 15.98 -11.28
CA GLN A 226 22.14 15.82 -9.83
C GLN A 226 20.88 15.05 -9.44
N ASN A 227 21.09 13.96 -8.69
CA ASN A 227 20.12 13.30 -7.83
C ASN A 227 19.24 14.35 -7.13
N ASN A 228 18.05 14.66 -7.65
CA ASN A 228 17.21 15.70 -7.07
C ASN A 228 16.00 15.12 -6.34
N LEU A 229 16.24 14.85 -5.06
CA LEU A 229 15.28 14.96 -3.96
C LEU A 229 14.74 16.40 -3.79
N SER A 230 14.76 17.28 -4.80
CA SER A 230 14.68 18.74 -4.64
C SER A 230 13.34 19.30 -4.18
N ALA A 231 12.30 18.49 -4.04
CA ALA A 231 11.14 18.91 -3.26
C ALA A 231 11.29 18.56 -1.77
N GLY A 232 11.93 17.45 -1.39
CA GLY A 232 12.14 17.07 0.01
C GLY A 232 10.87 17.04 0.88
N ILE A 233 11.05 16.76 2.17
CA ILE A 233 10.04 17.07 3.18
C ILE A 233 9.98 18.60 3.29
N PRO A 234 8.82 19.26 3.10
CA PRO A 234 8.73 20.70 3.21
C PRO A 234 9.09 21.15 4.64
N PRO A 235 9.94 22.17 4.82
CA PRO A 235 10.21 22.72 6.13
C PRO A 235 8.94 23.37 6.70
N LEU A 236 8.80 23.39 8.03
CA LEU A 236 7.62 23.90 8.72
C LEU A 236 7.29 25.36 8.34
N GLU A 237 8.30 26.18 8.12
CA GLU A 237 8.15 27.58 7.68
C GLU A 237 7.51 27.68 6.28
N GLU A 238 7.89 26.78 5.37
CA GLU A 238 7.27 26.70 4.04
C GLU A 238 5.82 26.27 4.18
N ILE A 239 5.53 25.28 5.03
CA ILE A 239 4.17 24.78 5.23
C ILE A 239 3.27 25.90 5.75
N ALA A 240 3.72 26.65 6.74
CA ALA A 240 2.96 27.76 7.31
C ALA A 240 2.72 28.91 6.32
N ARG A 241 3.66 29.16 5.41
CA ARG A 241 3.59 30.26 4.43
C ARG A 241 2.78 29.91 3.20
N ASP A 242 2.99 28.71 2.63
CA ASP A 242 2.56 28.38 1.28
C ASP A 242 1.33 27.44 1.24
N TYR A 243 0.97 26.83 2.37
CA TYR A 243 -0.17 25.91 2.48
C TYR A 243 -1.11 26.34 3.61
N PRO A 244 -2.06 27.25 3.34
CA PRO A 244 -2.96 27.77 4.37
C PRO A 244 -3.80 26.66 5.02
N PRO A 245 -4.19 26.84 6.30
CA PRO A 245 -5.01 25.85 7.00
C PRO A 245 -6.37 25.71 6.33
N MET A 246 -6.86 24.46 6.27
CA MET A 246 -8.18 24.12 5.72
C MET A 246 -9.22 23.88 6.82
N PHE A 247 -8.76 23.72 8.07
CA PHE A 247 -9.61 23.44 9.22
C PHE A 247 -9.33 24.47 10.31
N THR A 248 -10.34 24.82 11.10
CA THR A 248 -10.15 25.44 12.41
C THR A 248 -9.87 24.37 13.46
N TRP A 249 -9.37 24.77 14.64
CA TRP A 249 -9.15 23.80 15.72
C TRP A 249 -10.43 23.07 16.15
N ASP A 250 -11.56 23.78 16.22
CA ASP A 250 -12.84 23.16 16.57
C ASP A 250 -13.31 22.20 15.48
N GLN A 251 -13.09 22.51 14.19
CA GLN A 251 -13.37 21.59 13.09
C GLN A 251 -12.49 20.34 13.16
N VAL A 252 -11.21 20.46 13.53
CA VAL A 252 -10.35 19.29 13.74
C VAL A 252 -10.92 18.41 14.86
N LYS A 253 -11.34 18.99 15.98
CA LYS A 253 -11.97 18.24 17.07
C LYS A 253 -13.27 17.58 16.63
N ASP A 254 -14.11 18.26 15.87
CA ASP A 254 -15.35 17.69 15.33
C ASP A 254 -15.10 16.50 14.39
N GLN A 255 -14.05 16.54 13.57
CA GLN A 255 -13.70 15.43 12.69
C GLN A 255 -13.09 14.24 13.45
N VAL A 256 -12.35 14.51 14.52
CA VAL A 256 -11.84 13.46 15.40
C VAL A 256 -12.99 12.80 16.17
N ASP A 257 -13.93 13.59 16.69
CA ASP A 257 -15.11 13.11 17.43
C ASP A 257 -16.09 12.32 16.55
N SER A 258 -16.25 12.71 15.29
CA SER A 258 -17.14 12.03 14.35
C SER A 258 -16.59 10.67 13.88
N GLY A 259 -15.28 10.44 14.02
CA GLY A 259 -14.60 9.29 13.40
C GLY A 259 -14.44 9.40 11.88
N ASP A 260 -14.86 10.51 11.25
CA ASP A 260 -14.63 10.78 9.82
C ASP A 260 -13.20 11.27 9.58
N LEU A 261 -12.23 10.45 9.96
CA LEU A 261 -10.81 10.76 9.85
C LEU A 261 -10.35 10.95 8.40
N ALA A 262 -11.12 10.45 7.42
CA ALA A 262 -10.86 10.66 5.99
C ALA A 262 -11.15 12.09 5.53
N ALA A 263 -11.92 12.86 6.31
CA ALA A 263 -12.15 14.29 6.06
C ALA A 263 -10.91 15.14 6.35
N LEU A 264 -10.03 14.70 7.26
CA LEU A 264 -8.77 15.38 7.54
C LEU A 264 -7.81 15.25 6.34
N LYS A 265 -7.58 16.37 5.66
CA LYS A 265 -6.84 16.40 4.39
C LYS A 265 -5.68 17.38 4.43
N ARG A 266 -4.75 17.18 3.50
CA ARG A 266 -3.71 18.15 3.17
C ARG A 266 -4.23 19.13 2.13
N HIS A 267 -3.61 20.29 2.09
CA HIS A 267 -3.78 21.25 1.02
C HIS A 267 -3.52 20.56 -0.33
N PRO A 268 -4.34 20.78 -1.36
CA PRO A 268 -4.20 20.04 -2.63
C PRO A 268 -2.80 20.10 -3.25
N ALA A 269 -2.14 21.25 -3.19
CA ALA A 269 -0.76 21.39 -3.69
C ALA A 269 0.26 20.59 -2.84
N LEU A 270 0.09 20.57 -1.52
CA LEU A 270 0.92 19.79 -0.61
C LEU A 270 0.67 18.28 -0.81
N GLN A 271 -0.58 17.88 -1.04
CA GLN A 271 -0.92 16.50 -1.38
C GLN A 271 -0.27 16.06 -2.70
N GLN A 272 -0.30 16.89 -3.75
CA GLN A 272 0.38 16.58 -5.01
C GLN A 272 1.89 16.43 -4.86
N ARG A 273 2.53 17.26 -4.01
CA ARG A 273 3.96 17.13 -3.70
C ARG A 273 4.24 15.84 -2.92
N TYR A 274 3.43 15.53 -1.92
CA TYR A 274 3.50 14.27 -1.18
C TYR A 274 3.37 13.07 -2.13
N ASP A 275 2.41 13.10 -3.05
CA ASP A 275 2.16 12.02 -3.99
C ASP A 275 3.36 11.79 -4.92
N LYS A 276 4.09 12.83 -5.31
CA LYS A 276 5.35 12.68 -6.06
C LYS A 276 6.46 12.13 -5.18
N TRP A 277 6.62 12.70 -3.98
CA TRP A 277 7.67 12.32 -3.04
C TRP A 277 7.54 10.84 -2.60
N ILE A 278 6.32 10.38 -2.32
CA ILE A 278 6.07 9.01 -1.84
C ILE A 278 6.38 7.97 -2.91
N GLN A 279 6.22 8.29 -4.21
CA GLN A 279 6.65 7.40 -5.29
C GLN A 279 8.16 7.28 -5.31
N GLN A 280 8.89 8.39 -5.15
CA GLN A 280 10.35 8.35 -5.09
C GLN A 280 10.85 7.56 -3.88
N VAL A 281 10.20 7.71 -2.71
CA VAL A 281 10.51 6.91 -1.52
C VAL A 281 10.36 5.42 -1.79
N LYS A 282 9.28 5.01 -2.48
CA LYS A 282 9.07 3.60 -2.86
C LYS A 282 10.11 3.11 -3.85
N ILE A 283 10.55 3.94 -4.79
CA ILE A 283 11.61 3.60 -5.76
C ILE A 283 12.94 3.38 -5.02
N VAL A 284 13.34 4.32 -4.16
CA VAL A 284 14.66 4.31 -3.51
C VAL A 284 14.75 3.27 -2.39
N HIS A 285 13.69 3.12 -1.58
CA HIS A 285 13.72 2.28 -0.39
C HIS A 285 12.93 0.97 -0.55
N GLY A 286 12.33 0.72 -1.72
CA GLY A 286 11.48 -0.44 -2.02
C GLY A 286 10.08 -0.37 -1.40
N SER A 287 9.92 0.29 -0.25
CA SER A 287 8.62 0.58 0.34
C SER A 287 8.69 1.77 1.31
N VAL A 288 7.54 2.37 1.59
CA VAL A 288 7.44 3.44 2.62
C VAL A 288 7.74 2.88 4.01
N VAL A 289 7.37 1.62 4.29
CA VAL A 289 7.70 0.94 5.55
C VAL A 289 9.22 0.84 5.72
N ASN A 290 9.96 0.43 4.69
CA ASN A 290 11.42 0.34 4.74
C ASN A 290 12.07 1.71 4.99
N TYR A 291 11.60 2.74 4.30
CA TYR A 291 12.06 4.12 4.53
C TYR A 291 11.81 4.54 5.98
N LEU A 292 10.59 4.35 6.49
CA LEU A 292 10.25 4.70 7.86
C LEU A 292 11.11 3.91 8.86
N VAL A 293 11.19 2.59 8.73
CA VAL A 293 11.94 1.72 9.65
C VAL A 293 13.43 2.03 9.62
N ASN A 294 14.05 2.12 8.44
CA ASN A 294 15.51 2.20 8.33
C ASN A 294 16.02 3.63 8.45
N ILE A 295 15.26 4.63 7.95
CA ILE A 295 15.70 6.02 7.85
C ILE A 295 15.09 6.87 8.96
N ARG A 296 13.76 6.97 9.04
CA ARG A 296 13.10 7.91 9.98
C ARG A 296 13.09 7.42 11.42
N LEU A 297 12.80 6.14 11.63
CA LEU A 297 12.65 5.52 12.94
C LEU A 297 13.94 4.87 13.43
N GLY A 298 14.92 4.61 12.56
CA GLY A 298 16.19 3.98 12.96
C GLY A 298 15.98 2.63 13.65
N TRP A 299 14.97 1.89 13.21
CA TRP A 299 14.55 0.59 13.72
C TRP A 299 15.10 -0.59 12.92
N GLY A 300 15.72 -0.31 11.77
CA GLY A 300 16.33 -1.29 10.88
C GLY A 300 17.64 -1.93 11.39
N PRO A 301 18.17 -2.94 10.67
CA PRO A 301 19.46 -3.54 10.95
C PRO A 301 20.57 -2.50 10.90
N THR A 302 21.43 -2.49 11.92
CA THR A 302 22.51 -1.52 12.07
C THR A 302 23.65 -1.87 11.11
N ALA A 303 23.54 -1.53 9.83
CA ALA A 303 24.71 -1.39 8.97
C ALA A 303 25.31 -0.01 9.24
N SER A 304 26.40 0.03 10.01
CA SER A 304 27.37 1.16 10.11
C SER A 304 26.77 2.57 10.05
N ARG A 305 26.38 3.08 11.23
CA ARG A 305 26.02 4.48 11.47
C ARG A 305 27.27 5.37 11.24
N PRO A 306 27.28 6.36 10.34
CA PRO A 306 28.21 7.48 10.48
C PRO A 306 27.77 8.27 11.71
N ALA A 307 28.72 8.60 12.58
CA ALA A 307 28.47 9.34 13.81
C ALA A 307 27.81 10.70 13.53
N SER A 308 26.78 11.06 14.31
CA SER A 308 26.30 12.45 14.39
C SER A 308 27.28 13.27 15.24
N PRO A 309 27.51 14.55 14.92
CA PRO A 309 26.59 15.58 15.43
C PRO A 309 26.34 16.77 14.48
N GLY A 310 25.09 17.24 14.43
CA GLY A 310 24.75 18.64 14.13
C GLY A 310 24.84 19.11 12.68
N SER A 311 23.91 18.70 11.81
CA SER A 311 23.43 19.55 10.71
C SER A 311 22.07 19.06 10.21
N HIS A 312 21.18 19.99 9.86
CA HIS A 312 19.85 19.76 9.28
C HIS A 312 19.92 19.34 7.80
N THR A 313 20.90 18.52 7.41
CA THR A 313 21.09 18.08 6.04
C THR A 313 21.27 16.57 6.03
N GLU A 314 20.30 15.87 5.44
CA GLU A 314 20.40 14.44 5.14
C GLU A 314 21.67 14.13 4.34
N PRO A 315 22.26 12.93 4.48
CA PRO A 315 23.44 12.55 3.70
C PRO A 315 23.07 12.48 2.21
N THR A 316 23.71 13.32 1.41
CA THR A 316 23.68 13.22 -0.05
C THR A 316 24.42 11.95 -0.46
N TYR A 317 23.67 10.90 -0.83
CA TYR A 317 24.21 9.78 -1.59
C TYR A 317 24.49 10.26 -3.02
N ALA A 318 25.62 10.92 -3.17
CA ALA A 318 26.30 11.07 -4.45
C ALA A 318 27.55 10.20 -4.35
N ASP A 319 27.86 9.52 -5.44
CA ASP A 319 29.04 8.69 -5.69
C ASP A 319 28.85 7.20 -5.34
N ASP A 320 28.56 6.46 -6.41
CA ASP A 320 28.64 5.01 -6.59
C ASP A 320 27.38 4.16 -6.35
N VAL A 321 26.48 4.21 -7.35
CA VAL A 321 25.24 3.40 -7.43
C VAL A 321 25.47 2.04 -8.09
N SER A 322 26.72 1.64 -8.34
CA SER A 322 27.03 0.44 -9.12
C SER A 322 27.23 -0.83 -8.28
N ALA A 323 27.18 -0.75 -6.95
CA ALA A 323 27.63 -1.84 -6.07
C ALA A 323 26.69 -2.22 -4.91
N LEU A 324 25.43 -1.77 -4.90
CA LEU A 324 24.50 -2.11 -3.82
C LEU A 324 23.30 -2.91 -4.33
N ASP A 325 23.33 -4.21 -4.06
CA ASP A 325 22.14 -5.06 -4.17
C ASP A 325 20.99 -4.46 -3.34
N PRO A 326 19.74 -4.50 -3.84
CA PRO A 326 18.60 -4.08 -3.05
C PRO A 326 18.56 -4.91 -1.75
N PRO A 327 18.54 -4.30 -0.55
CA PRO A 327 18.50 -5.06 0.67
C PRO A 327 17.22 -5.93 0.71
N GLU A 328 17.38 -7.20 1.09
CA GLU A 328 16.28 -8.13 1.35
C GLU A 328 15.17 -7.45 2.17
N THR A 329 13.93 -7.86 1.91
CA THR A 329 12.70 -7.32 2.50
C THR A 329 12.86 -7.02 4.00
N ALA A 330 13.03 -5.74 4.34
CA ALA A 330 13.10 -5.29 5.73
C ALA A 330 11.71 -5.36 6.37
N SER A 331 11.32 -6.55 6.82
CA SER A 331 10.22 -6.69 7.77
C SER A 331 10.63 -6.06 9.09
N VAL A 332 9.68 -5.39 9.75
CA VAL A 332 9.82 -5.08 11.18
C VAL A 332 9.91 -6.42 11.88
N ARG A 333 11.12 -6.89 12.16
CA ARG A 333 11.30 -8.13 12.91
C ARG A 333 10.60 -7.94 14.26
N PRO A 334 9.63 -8.81 14.63
CA PRO A 334 9.04 -8.76 15.94
C PRO A 334 10.16 -8.79 16.96
N LEU A 335 10.20 -7.78 17.84
CA LEU A 335 11.15 -7.81 18.93
C LEU A 335 10.89 -9.05 19.77
N THR A 336 11.96 -9.71 20.20
CA THR A 336 11.82 -10.84 21.11
C THR A 336 11.09 -10.39 22.39
N PRO A 337 10.34 -11.25 23.06
CA PRO A 337 9.67 -10.92 24.32
C PRO A 337 10.61 -10.39 25.42
N SER A 338 11.90 -10.68 25.32
CA SER A 338 12.90 -10.08 26.23
C SER A 338 13.19 -8.62 25.88
N ALA A 339 13.20 -8.26 24.58
CA ALA A 339 13.52 -6.92 24.10
C ALA A 339 12.33 -5.94 24.24
N ASN A 340 11.12 -6.44 24.50
CA ASN A 340 9.95 -5.61 24.80
C ASN A 340 9.64 -5.55 26.31
N ASN A 341 10.58 -5.96 27.18
CA ASN A 341 10.39 -6.06 28.63
C ASN A 341 9.12 -6.86 29.02
N GLY A 342 8.77 -7.90 28.25
CA GLY A 342 7.57 -8.71 28.44
C GLY A 342 6.26 -8.06 27.98
N LYS A 343 6.29 -6.83 27.46
CA LYS A 343 5.09 -6.12 27.00
C LYS A 343 4.64 -6.63 25.64
N LYS A 344 3.40 -7.09 25.55
CA LYS A 344 2.78 -7.53 24.29
C LYS A 344 2.16 -6.38 23.50
N TRP A 345 1.71 -5.33 24.19
CA TRP A 345 0.89 -4.24 23.64
C TRP A 345 1.42 -2.88 24.05
N PHE A 346 0.96 -1.84 23.36
CA PHE A 346 1.19 -0.46 23.77
C PHE A 346 0.63 -0.20 25.17
N THR A 347 1.40 0.53 25.99
CA THR A 347 1.05 0.90 27.37
C THR A 347 1.48 2.34 27.63
N ALA A 348 0.89 2.98 28.63
CA ALA A 348 1.11 4.40 28.93
C ALA A 348 2.57 4.74 29.33
N ASP A 349 3.30 3.75 29.84
CA ASP A 349 4.69 3.82 30.25
C ASP A 349 5.64 3.23 29.19
N ILE A 350 5.17 3.02 27.95
CA ILE A 350 6.04 2.62 26.84
C ILE A 350 7.11 3.69 26.59
N ALA A 351 8.35 3.25 26.40
CA ALA A 351 9.50 4.11 26.23
C ALA A 351 10.35 3.66 25.04
N GLU A 352 11.33 4.47 24.68
CA GLU A 352 12.34 4.08 23.68
C GLU A 352 13.04 2.78 24.12
N PRO A 353 13.38 1.88 23.17
CA PRO A 353 13.29 2.03 21.72
C PRO A 353 11.96 1.57 21.11
N LEU A 354 10.96 1.20 21.92
CA LEU A 354 9.70 0.61 21.45
C LEU A 354 8.73 1.63 20.83
N VAL A 355 8.87 2.90 21.19
CA VAL A 355 8.07 4.01 20.71
C VAL A 355 8.99 5.12 20.18
N LYS A 356 8.55 5.85 19.16
CA LYS A 356 9.19 7.11 18.73
C LYS A 356 8.14 8.16 18.41
N ILE A 357 8.35 9.38 18.88
CA ILE A 357 7.49 10.53 18.57
C ILE A 357 8.24 11.38 17.54
N LEU A 358 7.62 11.59 16.38
CA LEU A 358 8.15 12.47 15.34
C LEU A 358 7.07 13.48 14.93
N PRO A 359 7.44 14.71 14.51
CA PRO A 359 6.53 15.55 13.74
C PRO A 359 6.05 14.78 12.50
N ASN A 360 4.80 15.01 12.09
CA ASN A 360 4.32 14.47 10.83
C ASN A 360 5.03 15.20 9.68
N ASP A 361 5.87 14.47 8.94
CA ASP A 361 6.61 14.98 7.78
C ASP A 361 5.68 15.60 6.72
N TRP A 362 4.43 15.13 6.66
CA TRP A 362 3.41 15.60 5.73
C TRP A 362 2.12 15.87 6.50
N PRO A 363 2.04 16.99 7.24
CA PRO A 363 0.92 17.27 8.13
C PRO A 363 -0.36 17.57 7.34
N TYR A 364 -1.51 17.24 7.94
CA TYR A 364 -2.79 17.78 7.48
C TYR A 364 -2.83 19.30 7.64
N SER A 365 -3.72 19.94 6.88
CA SER A 365 -3.85 21.41 6.84
C SER A 365 -4.57 21.97 8.06
N VAL A 366 -3.97 21.76 9.23
CA VAL A 366 -4.40 22.29 10.52
C VAL A 366 -3.82 23.69 10.76
N PRO A 367 -4.40 24.50 11.65
CA PRO A 367 -3.89 25.82 12.01
C PRO A 367 -2.41 25.79 12.47
N PRO A 368 -1.62 26.84 12.20
CA PRO A 368 -0.17 26.87 12.44
C PRO A 368 0.22 26.76 13.92
N GLU A 369 -0.68 27.10 14.85
CA GLU A 369 -0.50 26.91 16.28
C GLU A 369 -0.63 25.45 16.75
N ILE A 370 -1.02 24.53 15.87
CA ILE A 370 -1.17 23.10 16.15
C ILE A 370 0.02 22.33 15.60
N CYS A 371 0.72 21.64 16.48
CA CYS A 371 1.74 20.67 16.10
C CYS A 371 1.09 19.31 15.84
N HIS A 372 1.29 18.77 14.64
CA HIS A 372 0.85 17.43 14.26
C HIS A 372 2.00 16.43 14.43
N TYR A 373 1.93 15.61 15.47
CA TYR A 373 2.88 14.53 15.72
C TYR A 373 2.31 13.17 15.29
N VAL A 374 3.22 12.24 15.01
CA VAL A 374 2.92 10.81 14.87
C VAL A 374 3.74 10.06 15.90
N VAL A 375 3.04 9.29 16.74
CA VAL A 375 3.66 8.38 17.70
C VAL A 375 3.69 6.99 17.07
N TRP A 376 4.89 6.55 16.71
CA TRP A 376 5.14 5.24 16.10
C TRP A 376 5.44 4.22 17.19
N SER A 377 4.84 3.03 17.10
CA SER A 377 4.99 1.95 18.07
C SER A 377 5.40 0.64 17.39
N ARG A 378 6.38 -0.05 17.98
CA ARG A 378 6.71 -1.44 17.64
C ARG A 378 5.70 -2.45 18.20
N LEU A 379 4.87 -2.04 19.16
CA LEU A 379 3.83 -2.86 19.75
C LEU A 379 2.44 -2.41 19.25
N PRO A 380 1.49 -3.34 19.05
CA PRO A 380 0.14 -2.96 18.63
C PRO A 380 -0.53 -2.01 19.62
N ILE A 381 -1.15 -0.95 19.10
CA ILE A 381 -1.90 0.05 19.88
C ILE A 381 -3.33 -0.43 20.11
N THR A 382 -3.93 -1.07 19.09
CA THR A 382 -5.24 -1.73 19.15
C THR A 382 -5.06 -3.23 18.85
N HIS A 383 -5.69 -4.10 19.65
CA HIS A 383 -5.62 -5.54 19.46
C HIS A 383 -6.86 -6.24 20.09
N PRO A 384 -7.38 -7.36 19.53
CA PRO A 384 -8.53 -8.08 20.09
C PRO A 384 -8.33 -8.57 21.54
N GLY A 385 -7.08 -8.73 21.95
CA GLY A 385 -6.70 -9.12 23.32
C GLY A 385 -6.70 -7.99 24.35
N ILE A 386 -6.90 -6.72 23.94
CA ILE A 386 -6.98 -5.56 24.83
C ILE A 386 -8.28 -4.77 24.66
N VAL A 387 -8.90 -4.84 23.48
CA VAL A 387 -10.18 -4.20 23.19
C VAL A 387 -11.31 -5.20 23.47
N PRO A 388 -12.33 -4.84 24.28
CA PRO A 388 -13.50 -5.70 24.49
C PRO A 388 -14.17 -6.08 23.17
N ALA A 389 -14.52 -7.36 23.02
CA ALA A 389 -15.12 -7.89 21.79
C ALA A 389 -16.39 -7.13 21.36
N GLN A 390 -17.16 -6.62 22.33
CA GLN A 390 -18.40 -5.86 22.11
C GLN A 390 -18.21 -4.59 21.28
N ILE A 391 -17.01 -4.01 21.31
CA ILE A 391 -16.70 -2.77 20.59
C ILE A 391 -15.64 -2.97 19.51
N TRP A 392 -15.18 -4.21 19.29
CA TRP A 392 -14.08 -4.49 18.35
C TRP A 392 -14.42 -4.03 16.93
N ASP A 393 -15.61 -4.36 16.43
CA ASP A 393 -16.04 -3.98 15.09
C ASP A 393 -16.07 -2.45 14.93
N ARG A 394 -16.51 -1.75 15.97
CA ARG A 394 -16.48 -0.27 16.02
C ARG A 394 -15.05 0.26 15.97
N ILE A 395 -14.11 -0.32 16.73
CA ILE A 395 -12.70 0.09 16.67
C ILE A 395 -12.08 -0.20 15.29
N VAL A 396 -12.47 -1.30 14.65
CA VAL A 396 -12.03 -1.63 13.27
C VAL A 396 -12.60 -0.63 12.26
N GLN A 397 -13.82 -0.15 12.46
CA GLN A 397 -14.50 0.77 11.56
C GLN A 397 -14.05 2.23 11.76
N ASP A 398 -14.04 2.70 12.99
CA ASP A 398 -13.91 4.12 13.34
C ASP A 398 -12.52 4.47 13.91
N GLY A 399 -11.79 3.47 14.38
CA GLY A 399 -10.52 3.65 15.09
C GLY A 399 -10.74 3.96 16.57
N LEU A 400 -9.70 4.49 17.22
CA LEU A 400 -9.77 5.05 18.57
C LEU A 400 -9.41 6.52 18.52
N TRP A 401 -10.02 7.33 19.37
CA TRP A 401 -9.67 8.74 19.47
C TRP A 401 -9.98 9.29 20.85
N GLY A 402 -9.48 10.48 21.13
CA GLY A 402 -9.76 11.17 22.37
C GLY A 402 -9.17 12.56 22.42
N PHE A 403 -9.47 13.22 23.54
CA PHE A 403 -9.06 14.59 23.82
C PHE A 403 -8.47 14.68 25.23
N SER A 404 -7.50 15.57 25.43
CA SER A 404 -6.99 15.94 26.76
C SER A 404 -6.76 17.46 26.83
N GLY A 405 -6.86 18.02 28.03
CA GLY A 405 -6.72 19.46 28.26
C GLY A 405 -7.76 20.35 27.56
N SER A 406 -8.81 19.76 26.98
CA SER A 406 -9.88 20.43 26.26
C SER A 406 -11.18 20.47 27.06
N THR A 407 -11.96 21.54 26.90
CA THR A 407 -13.36 21.61 27.37
C THR A 407 -14.33 21.01 26.36
N TYR A 408 -13.84 20.49 25.23
CA TYR A 408 -14.63 19.83 24.21
C TYR A 408 -15.38 18.64 24.79
N LYS A 409 -16.68 18.57 24.52
CA LYS A 409 -17.54 17.48 24.95
C LYS A 409 -17.84 16.58 23.75
N PRO A 410 -17.28 15.37 23.71
CA PRO A 410 -17.60 14.38 22.68
C PRO A 410 -19.10 14.15 22.57
N LYS A 411 -19.63 14.03 21.35
CA LYS A 411 -21.07 13.79 21.11
C LYS A 411 -21.52 12.43 21.64
N GLY A 412 -20.62 11.45 21.68
CA GLY A 412 -20.89 10.08 22.10
C GLY A 412 -21.75 9.31 21.08
N SER A 413 -21.91 8.00 21.27
CA SER A 413 -22.81 7.19 20.42
C SER A 413 -24.27 7.19 20.87
N GLY A 414 -24.60 7.86 21.98
CA GLY A 414 -25.92 7.76 22.61
C GLY A 414 -26.13 6.49 23.44
N ASP A 415 -25.09 5.65 23.56
CA ASP A 415 -25.04 4.48 24.44
C ASP A 415 -23.86 4.66 25.40
N GLU A 416 -24.18 5.00 26.65
CA GLU A 416 -23.19 5.31 27.67
C GLU A 416 -22.30 4.11 28.01
N SER A 417 -22.83 2.89 27.92
CA SER A 417 -22.07 1.66 28.19
C SER A 417 -21.00 1.42 27.13
N ILE A 418 -21.36 1.61 25.86
CA ILE A 418 -20.43 1.49 24.73
C ILE A 418 -19.39 2.62 24.78
N ASP A 419 -19.83 3.86 25.04
CA ASP A 419 -18.91 5.00 25.17
C ASP A 419 -17.91 4.80 26.32
N GLN A 420 -18.33 4.18 27.43
CA GLN A 420 -17.43 3.81 28.53
C GLN A 420 -16.40 2.76 28.10
N LEU A 421 -16.81 1.73 27.36
CA LEU A 421 -15.90 0.71 26.85
C LEU A 421 -14.87 1.30 25.86
N VAL A 422 -15.30 2.21 24.98
CA VAL A 422 -14.39 2.90 24.03
C VAL A 422 -13.37 3.75 24.80
N ARG A 423 -13.82 4.48 25.84
CA ARG A 423 -12.92 5.23 26.73
C ARG A 423 -11.92 4.33 27.44
N GLN A 424 -12.35 3.15 27.90
CA GLN A 424 -11.47 2.16 28.54
C GLN A 424 -10.45 1.61 27.54
N ALA A 425 -10.85 1.27 26.32
CA ALA A 425 -9.96 0.80 25.26
C ALA A 425 -8.89 1.85 24.90
N GLY A 426 -9.25 3.13 24.91
CA GLY A 426 -8.32 4.25 24.68
C GLY A 426 -7.50 4.71 25.88
N ALA A 427 -7.70 4.13 27.07
CA ALA A 427 -7.15 4.67 28.32
C ALA A 427 -5.61 4.72 28.36
N GLN A 428 -4.94 3.68 27.82
CA GLN A 428 -3.48 3.63 27.75
C GLN A 428 -2.92 4.71 26.80
N VAL A 429 -3.58 4.94 25.67
CA VAL A 429 -3.20 5.98 24.72
C VAL A 429 -3.42 7.36 25.32
N ARG A 430 -4.58 7.60 25.95
CA ARG A 430 -4.88 8.86 26.63
C ARG A 430 -3.83 9.19 27.68
N THR A 431 -3.52 8.25 28.57
CA THR A 431 -2.54 8.44 29.64
C THR A 431 -1.16 8.71 29.06
N TYR A 432 -0.75 7.99 27.99
CA TYR A 432 0.51 8.27 27.29
C TYR A 432 0.55 9.69 26.74
N VAL A 433 -0.52 10.13 26.09
CA VAL A 433 -0.64 11.47 25.50
C VAL A 433 -0.58 12.54 26.59
N GLU A 434 -1.31 12.38 27.69
CA GLU A 434 -1.29 13.31 28.83
C GLU A 434 0.10 13.41 29.49
N ASN A 435 0.83 12.29 29.58
CA ASN A 435 2.21 12.29 30.09
C ASN A 435 3.20 13.04 29.18
N LYS A 436 2.90 13.16 27.88
CA LYS A 436 3.77 13.83 26.89
C LYS A 436 3.36 15.26 26.59
N TRP A 437 2.06 15.54 26.66
CA TRP A 437 1.43 16.84 26.47
C TRP A 437 0.48 17.09 27.66
N PRO A 438 1.00 17.63 28.77
CA PRO A 438 0.24 17.84 29.99
C PRO A 438 -1.00 18.71 29.74
N ALA A 439 -2.13 18.31 30.32
CA ALA A 439 -3.43 18.95 30.09
C ALA A 439 -3.48 20.40 30.60
N GLU A 440 -2.57 20.79 31.49
CA GLU A 440 -2.42 22.15 32.00
C GLU A 440 -1.86 23.09 30.93
N GLU A 441 -0.96 22.59 30.09
CA GLU A 441 -0.21 23.38 29.09
C GLU A 441 -0.75 23.22 27.67
N TYR A 442 -1.39 22.08 27.38
CA TYR A 442 -1.80 21.72 26.03
C TYR A 442 -3.28 21.40 25.95
N GLU A 443 -3.87 21.72 24.79
CA GLU A 443 -5.11 21.12 24.33
C GLU A 443 -4.77 20.12 23.22
N VAL A 444 -5.20 18.87 23.39
CA VAL A 444 -4.79 17.78 22.51
C VAL A 444 -6.00 17.02 21.97
N ALA A 445 -5.94 16.71 20.68
CA ALA A 445 -6.79 15.73 20.02
C ALA A 445 -5.89 14.63 19.46
N TRP A 446 -6.24 13.37 19.68
CA TRP A 446 -5.46 12.24 19.18
C TRP A 446 -6.36 11.19 18.58
N PHE A 447 -5.83 10.42 17.62
CA PHE A 447 -6.54 9.30 17.03
C PHE A 447 -5.59 8.21 16.53
N VAL A 448 -6.08 6.97 16.59
CA VAL A 448 -5.50 5.77 15.99
C VAL A 448 -6.35 5.46 14.77
N ASN A 449 -5.75 5.52 13.58
CA ASN A 449 -6.47 5.20 12.36
C ASN A 449 -7.07 3.79 12.42
N PRO A 450 -8.34 3.59 12.02
CA PRO A 450 -8.88 2.26 11.82
C PRO A 450 -8.03 1.51 10.79
N PRO A 451 -7.92 0.18 10.87
CA PRO A 451 -7.13 -0.63 9.94
C PRO A 451 -7.38 -0.28 8.46
N ARG A 452 -8.63 0.06 8.09
CA ARG A 452 -9.00 0.44 6.71
C ARG A 452 -8.40 1.77 6.22
N LEU A 453 -8.03 2.68 7.13
CA LEU A 453 -7.47 4.01 6.82
C LEU A 453 -5.95 4.09 7.09
N GLN A 454 -5.33 3.01 7.56
CA GLN A 454 -3.89 3.02 7.83
C GLN A 454 -3.09 3.06 6.52
N SER A 455 -2.52 4.23 6.25
CA SER A 455 -1.66 4.46 5.07
C SER A 455 -0.35 3.67 5.12
N ILE A 456 0.09 3.25 6.31
CA ILE A 456 1.30 2.45 6.53
C ILE A 456 0.91 1.14 7.26
N PRO A 457 0.43 0.12 6.53
CA PRO A 457 0.10 -1.17 7.13
C PRO A 457 1.34 -1.83 7.74
N GLY A 458 1.18 -2.41 8.94
CA GLY A 458 2.25 -3.16 9.63
C GLY A 458 3.15 -2.33 10.55
N LEU A 459 2.98 -1.02 10.61
CA LEU A 459 3.58 -0.15 11.64
C LEU A 459 2.47 0.52 12.45
N ALA A 460 2.32 0.12 13.71
CA ALA A 460 1.33 0.72 14.59
C ALA A 460 1.71 2.20 14.85
N HIS A 461 0.74 3.09 14.65
CA HIS A 461 0.94 4.52 14.89
C HIS A 461 -0.37 5.18 15.31
N LEU A 462 -0.23 6.31 16.00
CA LEU A 462 -1.33 7.22 16.31
C LEU A 462 -0.91 8.65 16.01
N HIS A 463 -1.89 9.47 15.66
CA HIS A 463 -1.72 10.88 15.38
C HIS A 463 -2.10 11.71 16.59
N VAL A 464 -1.33 12.77 16.85
CA VAL A 464 -1.55 13.71 17.95
C VAL A 464 -1.50 15.13 17.39
N PHE A 465 -2.59 15.87 17.53
CA PHE A 465 -2.63 17.31 17.36
C PHE A 465 -2.51 17.98 18.72
N ALA A 466 -1.41 18.67 18.96
CA ALA A 466 -1.18 19.39 20.21
C ALA A 466 -1.16 20.90 19.94
N ARG A 467 -2.08 21.62 20.59
CA ARG A 467 -2.12 23.09 20.62
C ARG A 467 -1.66 23.57 21.98
N LYS A 468 -0.59 24.37 22.05
CA LYS A 468 -0.17 24.97 23.33
C LYS A 468 -1.21 26.02 23.74
N LYS A 469 -1.63 26.00 25.00
CA LYS A 469 -2.52 27.03 25.55
C LYS A 469 -1.74 28.34 25.59
N SER A 470 -2.40 29.41 25.19
CA SER A 470 -1.86 30.75 25.40
C SER A 470 -2.02 31.09 26.88
N ASP A 471 -0.98 31.67 27.48
CA ASP A 471 -1.00 32.17 28.86
C ASP A 471 -2.05 33.27 29.04
#